data_AF-A0A1S8BNT3-F1
#
_entry.id   AF-A0A1S8BNT3-F1
#
_cell.length_a   1.000
_cell.length_b   1.000
_cell.length_c   1.000
_cell.angle_alpha   90.00
_cell.angle_beta   90.00
_cell.angle_gamma   90.00
#
_symmetry.space_group_name_H-M   'P 1'
#
loop_
_entity.id
_entity.type
_entity.pdbx_description
1 polymer ?
#
loop_
_entity_poly.entity_id
_entity_poly.type
_entity_poly.pdbx_seq_one_letter_code
_entity_poly.pdbx_strand_id
1 'polypeptide(L)'
;MPPSSDLYQPLPPHSNTVRLLEIQPGTLAEPIHCHLFSSSLDPSLAPPSYEAISYVWGCPDLREPVRCNDTTISITSNLADALRRFRSPTDGRVVWADGICINQADDREKGHQVRLMRMIYKRAARVLVWLGRPAPGDEQQPRAAFDALCALANQTRDAGEPPAAWDDEQPSPAITTTSSSTRRTDPDDSLPPSPFSSGTANGGRKRTSALLADRWAALAPFYALPWFRRVWVIQEIALSSALTALHWGLPPSSGTGARIAWSHVARATDRIVALKHRLPLHRLPGALHAHLMGSLWQAEQRRNGSRIPLMTTMLSGDGDGDDEERMTFEELHAKTVALSFVASDPRDRVYALLGIPTRETEPDDGVLYLEPDYGVNLVGVQVRLLQKRRMMAMERGVLLEKYTQ
;
A
#
# COMPACT_ATOMS: atom_id res chain seq x y z
N MET A 1 26.25 -15.37 0.82
CA MET A 1 27.41 -14.46 0.84
C MET A 1 26.97 -13.15 1.46
N PRO A 2 27.78 -12.52 2.35
CA PRO A 2 27.49 -11.15 2.76
C PRO A 2 27.53 -10.25 1.51
N PRO A 3 26.69 -9.21 1.41
CA PRO A 3 26.91 -8.19 0.39
C PRO A 3 28.35 -7.66 0.56
N SER A 4 29.06 -7.45 -0.55
CA SER A 4 30.39 -6.84 -0.52
C SER A 4 30.32 -5.54 0.29
N SER A 5 31.33 -5.32 1.14
CA SER A 5 31.49 -4.08 1.91
C SER A 5 31.39 -2.81 1.06
N ASP A 6 31.57 -2.94 -0.25
CA ASP A 6 31.70 -1.83 -1.19
C ASP A 6 30.35 -1.29 -1.68
N LEU A 7 29.27 -2.09 -1.67
CA LEU A 7 27.96 -1.60 -2.13
C LEU A 7 27.29 -0.69 -1.10
N TYR A 8 27.33 -1.09 0.18
CA TYR A 8 26.63 -0.40 1.25
C TYR A 8 27.56 0.55 2.02
N GLN A 9 27.75 1.76 1.48
CA GLN A 9 28.41 2.82 2.23
C GLN A 9 27.58 3.21 3.47
N PRO A 10 28.18 3.39 4.66
CA PRO A 10 27.44 3.76 5.86
C PRO A 10 26.60 5.03 5.68
N LEU A 11 25.34 4.97 6.09
CA LEU A 11 24.46 6.14 6.10
C LEU A 11 24.77 7.02 7.32
N PRO A 12 24.63 8.36 7.21
CA PRO A 12 24.86 9.24 8.35
C PRO A 12 23.89 8.90 9.50
N PRO A 13 24.39 8.66 10.72
CA PRO A 13 23.55 8.27 11.85
C PRO A 13 22.59 9.42 12.20
N HIS A 14 21.39 9.07 12.68
CA HIS A 14 20.37 10.05 13.10
C HIS A 14 19.93 11.03 12.00
N SER A 15 20.20 10.73 10.72
CA SER A 15 19.76 11.51 9.58
C SER A 15 18.53 10.90 8.91
N ASN A 16 17.76 11.70 8.17
CA ASN A 16 16.69 11.20 7.32
C ASN A 16 17.21 10.72 5.95
N THR A 17 18.40 10.11 5.93
CA THR A 17 19.05 9.61 4.71
C THR A 17 18.64 8.17 4.45
N VAL A 18 18.29 7.88 3.21
CA VAL A 18 17.95 6.56 2.68
C VAL A 18 18.81 6.26 1.46
N ARG A 19 18.82 5.00 0.99
CA ARG A 19 19.33 4.70 -0.35
C ARG A 19 18.18 4.56 -1.33
N LEU A 20 18.33 5.12 -2.52
CA LEU A 20 17.43 4.96 -3.65
C LEU A 20 18.12 4.13 -4.74
N LEU A 21 17.31 3.41 -5.51
CA LEU A 21 17.75 2.50 -6.56
C LEU A 21 17.27 3.03 -7.91
N GLU A 22 18.18 3.44 -8.77
CA GLU A 22 17.88 3.73 -10.16
C GLU A 22 17.98 2.44 -10.99
N ILE A 23 16.85 1.99 -11.52
CA ILE A 23 16.80 0.90 -12.49
C ILE A 23 17.17 1.47 -13.86
N GLN A 24 18.22 0.92 -14.48
CA GLN A 24 18.63 1.34 -15.82
C GLN A 24 17.61 0.85 -16.87
N PRO A 25 17.46 1.58 -18.00
CA PRO A 25 16.56 1.19 -19.08
C PRO A 25 16.86 -0.22 -19.61
N GLY A 26 15.85 -0.89 -20.14
CA GLY A 26 16.06 -2.14 -20.87
C GLY A 26 14.79 -2.97 -21.11
N THR A 27 14.88 -3.91 -22.05
CA THR A 27 13.78 -4.83 -22.40
C THR A 27 13.62 -5.95 -21.37
N LEU A 28 12.47 -6.61 -21.26
CA LEU A 28 12.24 -7.67 -20.25
C LEU A 28 13.28 -8.80 -20.22
N ALA A 29 13.88 -9.12 -21.37
CA ALA A 29 14.85 -10.20 -21.51
C ALA A 29 16.28 -9.79 -21.09
N GLU A 30 16.57 -8.49 -21.06
CA GLU A 30 17.91 -7.99 -20.73
C GLU A 30 18.20 -8.11 -19.22
N PRO A 31 19.47 -8.37 -18.85
CA PRO A 31 19.92 -8.33 -17.46
C PRO A 31 19.53 -7.02 -16.76
N ILE A 32 19.24 -7.10 -15.45
CA ILE A 32 18.89 -5.92 -14.66
C ILE A 32 20.18 -5.25 -14.20
N HIS A 33 20.36 -4.00 -14.62
CA HIS A 33 21.40 -3.12 -14.12
C HIS A 33 20.76 -2.01 -13.28
N CYS A 34 21.35 -1.72 -12.13
CA CYS A 34 20.89 -0.69 -11.23
C CYS A 34 22.05 0.17 -10.72
N HIS A 35 21.69 1.35 -10.23
CA HIS A 35 22.59 2.23 -9.50
C HIS A 35 21.96 2.59 -8.15
N LEU A 36 22.64 2.25 -7.04
CA LEU A 36 22.23 2.51 -5.67
C LEU A 36 22.94 3.77 -5.15
N PHE A 37 22.20 4.76 -4.67
CA PHE A 37 22.80 6.00 -4.18
C PHE A 37 22.06 6.53 -2.96
N SER A 38 22.77 7.27 -2.10
CA SER A 38 22.20 7.88 -0.90
C SER A 38 21.45 9.16 -1.23
N SER A 39 20.30 9.38 -0.60
CA SER A 39 19.50 10.59 -0.71
C SER A 39 18.92 10.96 0.66
N SER A 40 18.88 12.26 0.96
CA SER A 40 18.08 12.76 2.08
C SER A 40 16.60 12.67 1.71
N LEU A 41 15.74 12.46 2.69
CA LEU A 41 14.30 12.65 2.52
C LEU A 41 13.89 14.11 2.75
N ASP A 42 14.72 14.95 3.37
CA ASP A 42 14.39 16.34 3.73
C ASP A 42 13.93 17.16 2.50
N PRO A 43 12.68 17.66 2.46
CA PRO A 43 12.17 18.41 1.32
C PRO A 43 12.95 19.70 1.03
N SER A 44 13.56 20.30 2.06
CA SER A 44 14.37 21.53 1.90
C SER A 44 15.64 21.31 1.08
N LEU A 45 16.07 20.05 0.96
CA LEU A 45 17.24 19.65 0.16
C LEU A 45 16.88 19.22 -1.26
N ALA A 46 15.63 19.44 -1.69
CA ALA A 46 15.13 19.12 -3.03
C ALA A 46 15.51 17.70 -3.49
N PRO A 47 15.12 16.65 -2.74
CA PRO A 47 15.50 15.29 -3.05
C PRO A 47 14.88 14.83 -4.38
N PRO A 48 15.52 13.89 -5.09
CA PRO A 48 14.97 13.34 -6.33
C PRO A 48 13.61 12.69 -6.06
N SER A 49 12.70 12.83 -7.02
CA SER A 49 11.44 12.09 -7.02
C SER A 49 11.72 10.60 -7.19
N TYR A 50 11.03 9.77 -6.42
CA TYR A 50 11.15 8.32 -6.47
C TYR A 50 9.80 7.64 -6.25
N GLU A 51 9.74 6.36 -6.58
CA GLU A 51 8.57 5.51 -6.33
C GLU A 51 8.93 4.39 -5.35
N ALA A 52 8.05 4.04 -4.43
CA ALA A 52 8.32 2.94 -3.50
C ALA A 52 7.70 1.63 -4.01
N ILE A 53 8.43 0.53 -3.93
CA ILE A 53 7.94 -0.79 -4.30
C ILE A 53 7.41 -1.50 -3.06
N SER A 54 6.22 -2.06 -3.17
CA SER A 54 5.59 -2.92 -2.15
C SER A 54 5.42 -4.31 -2.74
N TYR A 55 6.07 -5.32 -2.16
CA TYR A 55 6.10 -6.67 -2.72
C TYR A 55 6.30 -7.72 -1.62
N VAL A 56 5.87 -8.95 -1.89
CA VAL A 56 6.21 -10.08 -1.01
C VAL A 56 7.69 -10.43 -1.21
N TRP A 57 8.48 -10.59 -0.15
CA TRP A 57 9.91 -10.91 -0.30
C TRP A 57 10.15 -12.17 -1.16
N GLY A 58 9.27 -13.18 -1.04
CA GLY A 58 9.30 -14.41 -1.81
C GLY A 58 10.12 -15.50 -1.14
N CYS A 59 10.53 -16.52 -1.90
CA CYS A 59 11.36 -17.60 -1.40
C CYS A 59 12.83 -17.13 -1.27
N PRO A 60 13.44 -17.17 -0.07
CA PRO A 60 14.83 -16.73 0.13
C PRO A 60 15.87 -17.55 -0.64
N ASP A 61 15.52 -18.78 -1.02
CA ASP A 61 16.40 -19.71 -1.75
C ASP A 61 16.36 -19.49 -3.27
N LEU A 62 15.29 -18.88 -3.78
CA LEU A 62 15.15 -18.54 -5.19
C LEU A 62 15.69 -17.13 -5.42
N ARG A 63 16.92 -17.07 -5.95
CA ARG A 63 17.61 -15.80 -6.18
C ARG A 63 18.14 -15.68 -7.60
N GLU A 64 18.25 -14.42 -8.03
CA GLU A 64 18.78 -14.04 -9.32
C GLU A 64 19.88 -12.99 -9.15
N PRO A 65 20.94 -13.04 -9.97
CA PRO A 65 21.98 -12.02 -9.98
C PRO A 65 21.48 -10.74 -10.66
N VAL A 66 21.80 -9.60 -10.07
CA VAL A 66 21.61 -8.27 -10.68
C VAL A 66 22.88 -7.44 -10.51
N ARG A 67 23.18 -6.59 -11.49
CA ARG A 67 24.36 -5.71 -11.44
C ARG A 67 23.97 -4.39 -10.77
N CYS A 68 24.66 -4.00 -9.72
CA CYS A 68 24.40 -2.79 -8.94
C CYS A 68 25.73 -2.11 -8.53
N ASN A 69 25.95 -0.86 -8.93
CA ASN A 69 27.20 -0.09 -8.66
C ASN A 69 28.48 -0.93 -8.90
N ASP A 70 28.64 -1.47 -10.11
CA ASP A 70 29.75 -2.35 -10.50
C ASP A 70 29.90 -3.68 -9.75
N THR A 71 29.03 -3.98 -8.79
CA THR A 71 28.99 -5.27 -8.11
C THR A 71 27.82 -6.12 -8.59
N THR A 72 27.97 -7.45 -8.54
CA THR A 72 26.82 -8.35 -8.70
C THR A 72 26.27 -8.73 -7.34
N ILE A 73 25.00 -8.43 -7.11
CA ILE A 73 24.26 -8.84 -5.92
C ILE A 73 23.23 -9.90 -6.26
N SER A 74 22.87 -10.71 -5.27
CA SER A 74 21.86 -11.76 -5.41
C SER A 74 20.59 -11.33 -4.69
N ILE A 75 19.52 -11.13 -5.45
CA ILE A 75 18.20 -10.72 -4.93
C ILE A 75 17.18 -11.83 -5.15
N THR A 76 16.09 -11.84 -4.37
CA THR A 76 15.01 -12.81 -4.58
C THR A 76 14.41 -12.69 -5.97
N SER A 77 14.05 -13.80 -6.60
CA SER A 77 13.40 -13.82 -7.93
C SER A 77 12.15 -12.94 -7.99
N ASN A 78 11.37 -12.87 -6.91
CA ASN A 78 10.17 -12.02 -6.90
C ASN A 78 10.49 -10.52 -7.00
N LEU A 79 11.60 -10.07 -6.38
CA LEU A 79 12.07 -8.69 -6.52
C LEU A 79 12.64 -8.46 -7.92
N ALA A 80 13.40 -9.40 -8.48
CA ALA A 80 13.91 -9.30 -9.85
C ALA A 80 12.75 -9.14 -10.86
N ASP A 81 11.66 -9.88 -10.68
CA ASP A 81 10.45 -9.74 -11.50
C ASP A 81 9.75 -8.40 -11.31
N ALA A 82 9.66 -7.90 -10.07
CA ALA A 82 9.13 -6.56 -9.81
C ALA A 82 9.97 -5.49 -10.53
N LEU A 83 11.30 -5.56 -10.43
CA LEU A 83 12.21 -4.64 -11.11
C LEU A 83 12.05 -4.70 -12.63
N ARG A 84 11.92 -5.90 -13.23
CA ARG A 84 11.62 -6.06 -14.65
C ARG A 84 10.26 -5.47 -15.04
N ARG A 85 9.24 -5.66 -14.19
CA ARG A 85 7.89 -5.11 -14.42
C ARG A 85 7.90 -3.59 -14.44
N PHE A 86 8.72 -2.96 -13.60
CA PHE A 86 8.77 -1.51 -13.44
C PHE A 86 9.86 -0.84 -14.27
N ARG A 87 10.84 -1.58 -14.80
CA ARG A 87 11.85 -1.05 -15.72
C ARG A 87 11.19 -0.40 -16.94
N SER A 88 11.61 0.81 -17.28
CA SER A 88 11.25 1.45 -18.55
C SER A 88 12.20 0.96 -19.66
N PRO A 89 11.72 0.80 -20.90
CA PRO A 89 12.59 0.46 -22.03
C PRO A 89 13.54 1.59 -22.40
N THR A 90 13.22 2.85 -22.07
CA THR A 90 13.94 4.04 -22.56
C THR A 90 14.59 4.87 -21.48
N ASP A 91 14.02 4.91 -20.28
CA ASP A 91 14.39 5.87 -19.24
C ASP A 91 14.81 5.18 -17.95
N GLY A 92 15.77 5.78 -17.24
CA GLY A 92 16.13 5.38 -15.89
C GLY A 92 14.94 5.62 -14.95
N ARG A 93 14.72 4.69 -14.01
CA ARG A 93 13.60 4.80 -13.05
C ARG A 93 14.09 4.69 -11.62
N VAL A 94 13.92 5.77 -10.85
CA VAL A 94 14.33 5.82 -9.44
C VAL A 94 13.23 5.23 -8.57
N VAL A 95 13.57 4.15 -7.87
CA VAL A 95 12.68 3.43 -6.96
C VAL A 95 13.31 3.23 -5.60
N TRP A 96 12.49 2.87 -4.61
CA TRP A 96 12.91 2.35 -3.33
C TRP A 96 12.36 0.94 -3.14
N ALA A 97 13.23 -0.02 -2.80
CA ALA A 97 12.84 -1.38 -2.45
C ALA A 97 13.70 -1.86 -1.27
N ASP A 98 13.05 -2.17 -0.15
CA ASP A 98 13.69 -2.56 1.12
C ASP A 98 14.79 -3.63 0.98
N GLY A 99 14.60 -4.62 0.11
CA GLY A 99 15.52 -5.74 -0.11
C GLY A 99 16.86 -5.34 -0.73
N ILE A 100 16.97 -4.13 -1.30
CA ILE A 100 18.22 -3.59 -1.87
C ILE A 100 18.60 -2.26 -1.19
N CYS A 101 17.64 -1.39 -0.89
CA CYS A 101 17.90 -0.06 -0.33
C CYS A 101 18.36 -0.08 1.14
N ILE A 102 18.02 -1.13 1.88
CA ILE A 102 18.44 -1.33 3.27
C ILE A 102 19.54 -2.39 3.30
N ASN A 103 20.62 -2.14 4.03
CA ASN A 103 21.58 -3.18 4.36
C ASN A 103 20.96 -4.17 5.35
N GLN A 104 20.35 -5.24 4.83
CA GLN A 104 19.65 -6.24 5.63
C GLN A 104 20.56 -7.02 6.60
N ALA A 105 21.89 -6.89 6.48
CA ALA A 105 22.86 -7.53 7.36
C ALA A 105 23.29 -6.65 8.55
N ASP A 106 22.88 -5.37 8.61
CA ASP A 106 23.15 -4.45 9.70
C ASP A 106 21.85 -4.11 10.45
N ASP A 107 21.65 -4.75 11.61
CA ASP A 107 20.45 -4.56 12.44
C ASP A 107 20.28 -3.11 12.93
N ARG A 108 21.39 -2.36 13.13
CA ARG A 108 21.34 -0.96 13.54
C ARG A 108 20.87 -0.09 12.39
N GLU A 109 21.41 -0.31 11.19
CA GLU A 109 20.94 0.38 9.98
C GLU A 109 19.47 0.03 9.71
N LYS A 110 19.10 -1.25 9.80
CA LYS A 110 17.73 -1.73 9.61
C LYS A 110 16.75 -1.07 10.57
N GLY A 111 17.08 -0.99 11.87
CA GLY A 111 16.25 -0.28 12.86
C GLY A 111 16.04 1.19 12.48
N HIS A 112 17.11 1.87 12.07
CA HIS A 112 17.05 3.27 11.63
C HIS A 112 16.21 3.45 10.36
N GLN A 113 16.36 2.59 9.34
CA GLN A 113 15.55 2.66 8.12
C GLN A 113 14.07 2.33 8.38
N VAL A 114 13.79 1.42 9.31
CA VAL A 114 12.42 1.08 9.73
C VAL A 114 11.74 2.26 10.41
N ARG A 115 12.47 3.04 11.22
CA ARG A 115 11.97 4.33 11.76
C ARG A 115 11.57 5.29 10.64
N LEU A 116 12.25 5.25 9.49
CA LEU A 116 11.99 6.13 8.34
C LEU A 116 10.90 5.60 7.38
N MET A 117 10.38 4.38 7.56
CA MET A 117 9.43 3.79 6.61
C MET A 117 8.20 4.65 6.35
N ARG A 118 7.67 5.33 7.38
CA ARG A 118 6.57 6.29 7.18
C ARG A 118 6.94 7.34 6.16
N MET A 119 8.08 8.00 6.36
CA MET A 119 8.54 9.08 5.49
C MET A 119 8.83 8.56 4.07
N ILE A 120 9.40 7.37 3.95
CA ILE A 120 9.71 6.73 2.67
C ILE A 120 8.44 6.54 1.83
N TYR A 121 7.39 5.94 2.41
CA TYR A 121 6.15 5.68 1.67
C TYR A 121 5.31 6.95 1.49
N LYS A 122 5.29 7.86 2.47
CA LYS A 122 4.57 9.13 2.39
C LYS A 122 5.17 10.13 1.38
N ARG A 123 6.49 10.12 1.19
CA ARG A 123 7.19 11.01 0.24
C ARG A 123 7.38 10.41 -1.15
N ALA A 124 7.12 9.12 -1.33
CA ALA A 124 7.15 8.50 -2.65
C ALA A 124 6.08 9.15 -3.54
N ALA A 125 6.41 9.40 -4.81
CA ALA A 125 5.46 9.93 -5.79
C ALA A 125 4.22 9.03 -5.93
N ARG A 126 4.46 7.71 -5.90
CA ARG A 126 3.44 6.66 -5.77
C ARG A 126 4.05 5.38 -5.24
N VAL A 127 3.19 4.46 -4.81
CA VAL A 127 3.57 3.11 -4.44
C VAL A 127 3.21 2.14 -5.55
N LEU A 128 4.20 1.36 -5.98
CA LEU A 128 4.09 0.31 -6.98
C LEU A 128 3.94 -1.02 -6.25
N VAL A 129 2.72 -1.53 -6.16
CA VAL A 129 2.45 -2.82 -5.52
C VAL A 129 2.65 -3.94 -6.55
N TRP A 130 3.59 -4.84 -6.28
CA TRP A 130 3.83 -6.04 -7.07
C TRP A 130 3.18 -7.26 -6.41
N LEU A 131 2.20 -7.83 -7.12
CA LEU A 131 1.41 -8.98 -6.68
C LEU A 131 2.01 -10.33 -7.11
N GLY A 132 3.08 -10.32 -7.90
CA GLY A 132 3.71 -11.52 -8.45
C GLY A 132 3.25 -11.87 -9.86
N ARG A 133 3.69 -13.03 -10.35
CA ARG A 133 3.19 -13.63 -11.59
C ARG A 133 1.91 -14.44 -11.30
N PRO A 134 0.95 -14.51 -12.23
CA PRO A 134 -0.09 -15.53 -12.14
C PRO A 134 0.54 -16.94 -12.19
N ALA A 135 -0.18 -17.93 -11.65
CA ALA A 135 0.25 -19.31 -11.80
C ALA A 135 0.25 -19.72 -13.28
N PRO A 136 1.11 -20.66 -13.71
CA PRO A 136 1.08 -21.17 -15.07
C PRO A 136 -0.32 -21.71 -15.42
N GLY A 137 -0.90 -21.25 -16.53
CA GLY A 137 -2.27 -21.62 -16.95
C GLY A 137 -3.38 -20.71 -16.42
N ASP A 138 -3.06 -19.75 -15.54
CA ASP A 138 -3.98 -18.77 -14.97
C ASP A 138 -3.69 -17.34 -15.48
N GLU A 139 -3.15 -17.19 -16.69
CA GLU A 139 -2.69 -15.89 -17.23
C GLU A 139 -3.80 -14.82 -17.32
N GLN A 140 -5.07 -15.24 -17.39
CA GLN A 140 -6.25 -14.38 -17.46
C GLN A 140 -6.79 -14.00 -16.07
N GLN A 141 -6.34 -14.68 -15.01
CA GLN A 141 -6.77 -14.44 -13.63
C GLN A 141 -6.61 -12.97 -13.20
N PRO A 142 -5.49 -12.27 -13.49
CA PRO A 142 -5.35 -10.85 -13.16
C PRO A 142 -6.43 -9.97 -13.77
N ARG A 143 -6.72 -10.16 -15.07
CA ARG A 143 -7.69 -9.37 -15.82
C ARG A 143 -9.11 -9.62 -15.30
N ALA A 144 -9.48 -10.88 -15.14
CA ALA A 144 -10.79 -11.26 -14.59
C ALA A 144 -11.02 -10.70 -13.18
N ALA A 145 -10.00 -10.74 -12.31
CA ALA A 145 -10.08 -10.15 -10.97
C ALA A 145 -10.27 -8.63 -11.03
N PHE A 146 -9.54 -7.94 -11.90
CA PHE A 146 -9.62 -6.48 -12.00
C PHE A 146 -10.93 -6.02 -12.66
N ASP A 147 -11.47 -6.77 -13.63
CA ASP A 147 -12.84 -6.58 -14.15
C ASP A 147 -13.89 -6.71 -13.03
N ALA A 148 -13.74 -7.73 -12.18
CA ALA A 148 -14.63 -7.97 -11.06
C ALA A 148 -14.58 -6.81 -10.06
N LEU A 149 -13.38 -6.32 -9.72
CA LEU A 149 -13.16 -5.18 -8.82
C LEU A 149 -13.71 -3.88 -9.41
N CYS A 150 -13.38 -3.54 -10.66
CA CYS A 150 -13.83 -2.32 -11.32
C CYS A 150 -15.36 -2.24 -11.36
N ALA A 151 -16.05 -3.32 -11.73
CA ALA A 151 -17.51 -3.29 -11.74
C ALA A 151 -18.18 -3.44 -10.36
N LEU A 152 -17.44 -3.76 -9.29
CA LEU A 152 -17.90 -3.53 -7.92
C LEU A 152 -17.70 -2.05 -7.51
N ALA A 153 -16.53 -1.48 -7.79
CA ALA A 153 -16.21 -0.09 -7.51
C ALA A 153 -17.15 0.88 -8.23
N ASN A 154 -17.57 0.56 -9.45
CA ASN A 154 -18.51 1.37 -10.24
C ASN A 154 -19.95 1.39 -9.69
N GLN A 155 -20.33 0.44 -8.81
CA GLN A 155 -21.66 0.43 -8.17
C GLN A 155 -21.79 1.48 -7.06
N THR A 156 -20.66 1.95 -6.54
CA THR A 156 -20.58 2.87 -5.40
C THR A 156 -19.78 4.12 -5.79
N ARG A 157 -19.69 4.39 -7.09
CA ARG A 157 -19.03 5.55 -7.67
C ARG A 157 -20.00 6.73 -7.64
N ASP A 158 -19.47 7.91 -7.34
CA ASP A 158 -20.26 9.14 -7.32
C ASP A 158 -20.67 9.59 -8.72
N ALA A 159 -21.79 10.30 -8.79
CA ALA A 159 -22.26 10.92 -10.01
C ALA A 159 -21.27 12.03 -10.45
N GLY A 160 -20.47 11.75 -11.48
CA GLY A 160 -19.49 12.68 -12.05
C GLY A 160 -18.05 12.16 -12.05
N GLU A 161 -17.73 11.11 -11.30
CA GLU A 161 -16.42 10.46 -11.41
C GLU A 161 -16.33 9.60 -12.69
N PRO A 162 -15.18 9.51 -13.36
CA PRO A 162 -14.98 8.57 -14.47
C PRO A 162 -15.17 7.12 -13.99
N PRO A 163 -15.64 6.19 -14.85
CA PRO A 163 -15.79 4.80 -14.45
C PRO A 163 -14.43 4.23 -14.05
N ALA A 164 -14.39 3.46 -12.97
CA ALA A 164 -13.25 2.65 -12.62
C ALA A 164 -12.95 1.69 -13.77
N ALA A 165 -11.76 1.82 -14.34
CA ALA A 165 -11.16 0.90 -15.29
C ALA A 165 -9.79 0.47 -14.78
N TRP A 166 -9.26 -0.59 -15.38
CA TRP A 166 -7.91 -1.10 -15.14
C TRP A 166 -7.13 -1.01 -16.46
N ASP A 167 -5.81 -0.98 -16.38
CA ASP A 167 -4.90 -0.69 -17.51
C ASP A 167 -5.00 0.70 -18.16
N ASP A 168 -5.76 1.64 -17.61
CA ASP A 168 -5.73 3.04 -18.08
C ASP A 168 -4.29 3.54 -18.03
N GLU A 169 -3.63 3.70 -19.18
CA GLU A 169 -2.43 4.52 -19.34
C GLU A 169 -2.79 5.98 -19.06
N GLN A 170 -3.07 6.34 -17.81
CA GLN A 170 -2.78 7.69 -17.38
C GLN A 170 -1.25 7.81 -17.45
N PRO A 171 -0.69 8.59 -18.39
CA PRO A 171 0.74 8.76 -18.50
C PRO A 171 1.24 9.29 -17.15
N SER A 172 2.35 8.74 -16.67
CA SER A 172 3.18 9.49 -15.73
C SER A 172 3.42 10.85 -16.39
N PRO A 173 3.11 11.99 -15.75
CA PRO A 173 3.58 13.24 -16.28
C PRO A 173 5.11 13.18 -16.20
N ALA A 174 5.75 13.00 -17.35
CA ALA A 174 7.06 13.57 -17.57
C ALA A 174 6.89 15.06 -17.24
N ILE A 175 7.52 15.49 -16.15
CA ILE A 175 7.44 16.86 -15.66
C ILE A 175 7.94 17.77 -16.77
N THR A 176 7.00 18.37 -17.50
CA THR A 176 7.29 19.39 -18.51
C THR A 176 6.45 20.60 -18.18
N THR A 177 7.10 21.55 -17.54
CA THR A 177 6.63 22.91 -17.31
C THR A 177 6.24 23.58 -18.62
N THR A 178 4.95 23.82 -18.84
CA THR A 178 4.51 24.98 -19.63
C THR A 178 3.05 25.32 -19.36
N SER A 179 2.85 26.52 -18.82
CA SER A 179 1.57 27.21 -18.66
C SER A 179 1.04 27.69 -20.01
N SER A 180 -0.22 27.38 -20.34
CA SER A 180 -1.02 28.26 -21.19
C SER A 180 -2.52 28.03 -21.03
N SER A 181 -3.19 29.12 -20.67
CA SER A 181 -4.62 29.38 -20.62
C SER A 181 -5.28 29.27 -22.00
N THR A 182 -6.45 28.62 -22.08
CA THR A 182 -7.54 29.08 -22.98
C THR A 182 -8.93 28.53 -22.61
N ARG A 183 -9.81 29.52 -22.40
CA ARG A 183 -11.28 29.66 -22.45
C ARG A 183 -12.21 28.47 -22.75
N ARG A 184 -13.28 28.45 -21.94
CA ARG A 184 -14.57 27.75 -22.07
C ARG A 184 -15.36 28.18 -23.32
N THR A 185 -16.06 27.22 -23.91
CA THR A 185 -17.33 27.40 -24.64
C THR A 185 -18.17 26.12 -24.49
N ASP A 186 -19.35 26.22 -23.87
CA ASP A 186 -20.46 25.26 -24.00
C ASP A 186 -21.05 25.37 -25.43
N PRO A 187 -21.71 24.33 -26.01
CA PRO A 187 -23.13 24.11 -25.67
C PRO A 187 -23.69 22.68 -25.83
N ASP A 188 -24.88 22.55 -25.22
CA ASP A 188 -26.10 21.91 -25.74
C ASP A 188 -26.51 20.51 -25.24
N ASP A 189 -27.78 20.48 -24.89
CA ASP A 189 -28.48 19.61 -23.97
C ASP A 189 -29.57 18.90 -24.77
N SER A 190 -29.44 17.59 -25.01
CA SER A 190 -30.44 16.78 -25.71
C SER A 190 -30.29 15.30 -25.35
N LEU A 191 -30.95 14.86 -24.28
CA LEU A 191 -31.12 13.44 -23.94
C LEU A 191 -32.39 12.87 -24.61
N PRO A 192 -32.36 11.66 -25.22
CA PRO A 192 -33.56 10.90 -25.53
C PRO A 192 -34.02 10.02 -24.35
N PRO A 193 -35.30 9.58 -24.32
CA PRO A 193 -35.95 9.07 -23.12
C PRO A 193 -35.56 7.62 -22.79
N SER A 194 -35.46 7.34 -21.50
CA SER A 194 -35.28 6.01 -20.91
C SER A 194 -36.60 5.23 -20.84
N PRO A 195 -36.63 3.93 -21.22
CA PRO A 195 -37.79 3.08 -20.95
C PRO A 195 -37.66 2.45 -19.57
N PHE A 196 -38.26 3.10 -18.56
CA PHE A 196 -38.63 2.43 -17.32
C PHE A 196 -39.95 1.68 -17.54
N SER A 197 -39.90 0.35 -17.63
CA SER A 197 -41.05 -0.50 -17.29
C SER A 197 -40.90 -0.97 -15.85
N SER A 198 -41.93 -0.64 -15.07
CA SER A 198 -42.20 -1.06 -13.71
C SER A 198 -42.24 -2.59 -13.58
N GLY A 199 -41.25 -3.15 -12.88
CA GLY A 199 -41.15 -4.58 -12.61
C GLY A 199 -40.81 -4.84 -11.14
N THR A 200 -41.76 -5.44 -10.44
CA THR A 200 -41.76 -5.93 -9.04
C THR A 200 -40.40 -6.11 -8.33
N ALA A 201 -40.30 -5.57 -7.11
CA ALA A 201 -39.11 -5.50 -6.24
C ALA A 201 -38.52 -6.84 -5.76
N ASN A 202 -39.00 -7.99 -6.24
CA ASN A 202 -38.53 -9.32 -5.81
C ASN A 202 -37.45 -9.91 -6.76
N GLY A 203 -37.29 -9.37 -7.97
CA GLY A 203 -36.29 -9.82 -8.95
C GLY A 203 -34.87 -9.27 -8.74
N GLY A 204 -34.73 -8.16 -8.01
CA GLY A 204 -33.45 -7.51 -7.74
C GLY A 204 -32.53 -8.33 -6.83
N ARG A 205 -33.08 -8.96 -5.78
CA ARG A 205 -32.33 -9.72 -4.76
C ARG A 205 -31.60 -10.95 -5.32
N LYS A 206 -32.23 -11.69 -6.23
CA LYS A 206 -31.65 -12.88 -6.89
C LYS A 206 -30.60 -12.49 -7.94
N ARG A 207 -30.82 -11.39 -8.68
CA ARG A 207 -29.88 -10.90 -9.69
C ARG A 207 -28.58 -10.37 -9.09
N THR A 208 -28.63 -9.62 -7.97
CA THR A 208 -27.39 -9.12 -7.32
C THR A 208 -26.57 -10.25 -6.72
N SER A 209 -27.19 -11.28 -6.13
CA SER A 209 -26.44 -12.42 -5.58
C SER A 209 -25.83 -13.30 -6.66
N ALA A 210 -26.51 -13.49 -7.80
CA ALA A 210 -25.96 -14.22 -8.94
C ALA A 210 -24.76 -13.47 -9.58
N LEU A 211 -24.89 -12.16 -9.80
CA LEU A 211 -23.80 -11.34 -10.38
C LEU A 211 -22.54 -11.30 -9.50
N LEU A 212 -22.68 -11.38 -8.17
CA LEU A 212 -21.55 -11.46 -7.25
C LEU A 212 -20.99 -12.88 -7.12
N ALA A 213 -21.82 -13.91 -7.29
CA ALA A 213 -21.37 -15.30 -7.31
C ALA A 213 -20.46 -15.57 -8.52
N ASP A 214 -20.78 -15.04 -9.70
CA ASP A 214 -19.95 -15.20 -10.90
C ASP A 214 -18.61 -14.45 -10.78
N ARG A 215 -18.63 -13.27 -10.14
CA ARG A 215 -17.42 -12.48 -9.84
C ARG A 215 -16.54 -13.11 -8.76
N TRP A 216 -17.11 -14.00 -7.94
CA TRP A 216 -16.42 -14.61 -6.81
C TRP A 216 -15.20 -15.43 -7.22
N ALA A 217 -15.33 -16.21 -8.30
CA ALA A 217 -14.25 -17.05 -8.83
C ALA A 217 -13.02 -16.22 -9.23
N ALA A 218 -13.23 -14.98 -9.69
CA ALA A 218 -12.16 -14.07 -10.03
C ALA A 218 -11.54 -13.37 -8.81
N LEU A 219 -12.34 -13.04 -7.79
CA LEU A 219 -11.88 -12.31 -6.60
C LEU A 219 -11.18 -13.18 -5.56
N ALA A 220 -11.57 -14.45 -5.44
CA ALA A 220 -11.01 -15.33 -4.41
C ALA A 220 -9.49 -15.53 -4.57
N PRO A 221 -8.94 -15.82 -5.77
CA PRO A 221 -7.49 -15.91 -5.96
C PRO A 221 -6.77 -14.58 -5.70
N PHE A 222 -7.38 -13.45 -6.07
CA PHE A 222 -6.84 -12.12 -5.79
C PHE A 222 -6.67 -11.86 -4.29
N TYR A 223 -7.75 -12.03 -3.50
CA TYR A 223 -7.67 -11.85 -2.05
C TYR A 223 -6.92 -12.99 -1.33
N ALA A 224 -6.61 -14.08 -2.01
CA ALA A 224 -5.72 -15.13 -1.49
C ALA A 224 -4.23 -14.80 -1.68
N LEU A 225 -3.89 -13.76 -2.46
CA LEU A 225 -2.50 -13.38 -2.69
C LEU A 225 -1.78 -13.08 -1.37
N PRO A 226 -0.57 -13.62 -1.15
CA PRO A 226 0.17 -13.46 0.11
C PRO A 226 0.44 -12.00 0.49
N TRP A 227 0.47 -11.10 -0.50
CA TRP A 227 0.69 -9.67 -0.29
C TRP A 227 -0.30 -9.06 0.72
N PHE A 228 -1.60 -9.39 0.62
CA PHE A 228 -2.63 -8.86 1.52
C PHE A 228 -2.42 -9.20 2.99
N ARG A 229 -1.69 -10.28 3.28
CA ARG A 229 -1.49 -10.77 4.64
C ARG A 229 -0.25 -10.19 5.32
N ARG A 230 0.61 -9.45 4.62
CA ARG A 230 1.85 -8.89 5.21
C ARG A 230 1.53 -7.76 6.16
N VAL A 231 2.06 -7.76 7.39
CA VAL A 231 1.81 -6.65 8.32
C VAL A 231 2.36 -5.32 7.79
N TRP A 232 3.48 -5.35 7.06
CA TRP A 232 4.09 -4.16 6.47
C TRP A 232 3.19 -3.44 5.46
N VAL A 233 2.30 -4.16 4.75
CA VAL A 233 1.43 -3.50 3.75
C VAL A 233 0.49 -2.47 4.35
N ILE A 234 0.27 -2.52 5.66
CA ILE A 234 -0.48 -1.49 6.40
C ILE A 234 0.20 -0.13 6.24
N GLN A 235 1.50 0.01 6.56
CA GLN A 235 2.23 1.26 6.36
C GLN A 235 2.43 1.57 4.88
N GLU A 236 2.77 0.55 4.07
CA GLU A 236 3.06 0.73 2.65
C GLU A 236 1.86 1.30 1.88
N ILE A 237 0.63 0.99 2.31
CA ILE A 237 -0.61 1.45 1.67
C ILE A 237 -1.24 2.63 2.39
N ALA A 238 -1.38 2.58 3.72
CA ALA A 238 -2.06 3.64 4.47
C ALA A 238 -1.40 5.01 4.26
N LEU A 239 -0.10 5.02 4.03
CA LEU A 239 0.71 6.23 3.89
C LEU A 239 0.96 6.62 2.44
N SER A 240 0.47 5.81 1.50
CA SER A 240 0.74 5.99 0.08
C SER A 240 -0.12 7.08 -0.55
N SER A 241 0.38 7.69 -1.63
CA SER A 241 -0.36 8.70 -2.38
C SER A 241 -1.61 8.12 -3.08
N ALA A 242 -2.47 9.00 -3.60
CA ALA A 242 -3.64 8.57 -4.37
C ALA A 242 -3.30 7.86 -5.70
N LEU A 243 -2.03 7.92 -6.12
CA LEU A 243 -1.55 7.34 -7.38
C LEU A 243 -1.04 5.89 -7.21
N THR A 244 -1.20 5.29 -6.02
CA THR A 244 -0.82 3.90 -5.75
C THR A 244 -1.57 2.92 -6.64
N ALA A 245 -0.83 1.97 -7.21
CA ALA A 245 -1.37 0.98 -8.13
C ALA A 245 -0.85 -0.43 -7.86
N LEU A 246 -1.72 -1.42 -8.06
CA LEU A 246 -1.44 -2.84 -7.95
C LEU A 246 -1.17 -3.41 -9.33
N HIS A 247 -0.05 -4.11 -9.46
CA HIS A 247 0.43 -4.75 -10.68
C HIS A 247 0.47 -6.25 -10.46
N TRP A 248 -0.22 -7.01 -11.30
CA TRP A 248 -0.24 -8.46 -11.27
C TRP A 248 0.14 -9.00 -12.65
N GLY A 249 1.22 -9.77 -12.71
CA GLY A 249 1.82 -10.26 -13.95
C GLY A 249 2.77 -9.28 -14.62
N LEU A 250 3.64 -9.81 -15.50
CA LEU A 250 4.58 -9.06 -16.32
C LEU A 250 3.88 -8.13 -17.33
N PRO A 251 4.55 -7.12 -17.93
CA PRO A 251 3.90 -6.08 -18.75
C PRO A 251 2.91 -6.55 -19.81
N PRO A 252 1.96 -5.70 -20.26
CA PRO A 252 0.96 -6.06 -21.27
C PRO A 252 1.55 -6.59 -22.58
N SER A 253 2.79 -6.22 -22.92
CA SER A 253 3.53 -6.77 -24.06
C SER A 253 3.81 -8.28 -23.95
N SER A 254 3.78 -8.86 -22.74
CA SER A 254 3.78 -10.31 -22.53
C SER A 254 2.37 -10.92 -22.54
N GLY A 255 1.31 -10.12 -22.67
CA GLY A 255 -0.09 -10.56 -22.70
C GLY A 255 -0.70 -10.88 -21.33
N THR A 256 0.11 -10.93 -20.26
CA THR A 256 -0.28 -11.52 -18.95
C THR A 256 -0.45 -10.51 -17.82
N GLY A 257 -0.08 -9.24 -18.04
CA GLY A 257 -0.12 -8.21 -17.00
C GLY A 257 -1.41 -7.43 -16.95
N ALA A 258 -1.76 -6.98 -15.74
CA ALA A 258 -2.77 -5.97 -15.53
C ALA A 258 -2.30 -4.97 -14.45
N ARG A 259 -2.87 -3.76 -14.45
CA ARG A 259 -2.70 -2.78 -13.36
C ARG A 259 -4.04 -2.18 -12.93
N ILE A 260 -4.22 -1.95 -11.63
CA ILE A 260 -5.42 -1.31 -11.09
C ILE A 260 -5.04 -0.31 -9.98
N ALA A 261 -5.71 0.83 -9.92
CA ALA A 261 -5.51 1.80 -8.84
C ALA A 261 -5.99 1.23 -7.49
N TRP A 262 -5.25 1.51 -6.41
CA TRP A 262 -5.63 1.08 -5.07
C TRP A 262 -6.99 1.65 -4.64
N SER A 263 -7.33 2.87 -5.06
CA SER A 263 -8.64 3.49 -4.80
C SER A 263 -9.81 2.62 -5.29
N HIS A 264 -9.68 2.00 -6.46
CA HIS A 264 -10.69 1.07 -7.00
C HIS A 264 -10.78 -0.21 -6.16
N VAL A 265 -9.64 -0.73 -5.71
CA VAL A 265 -9.57 -1.92 -4.84
C VAL A 265 -10.22 -1.64 -3.48
N ALA A 266 -9.88 -0.52 -2.85
CA ALA A 266 -10.44 -0.10 -1.56
C ALA A 266 -11.96 0.04 -1.66
N ARG A 267 -12.46 0.78 -2.66
CA ARG A 267 -13.89 0.98 -2.90
C ARG A 267 -14.65 -0.34 -3.15
N ALA A 268 -14.09 -1.21 -4.01
CA ALA A 268 -14.67 -2.53 -4.25
C ALA A 268 -14.70 -3.38 -2.98
N THR A 269 -13.64 -3.30 -2.16
CA THR A 269 -13.53 -4.03 -0.89
C THR A 269 -14.56 -3.56 0.13
N ASP A 270 -14.76 -2.24 0.26
CA ASP A 270 -15.78 -1.67 1.15
C ASP A 270 -17.17 -2.19 0.76
N ARG A 271 -17.46 -2.28 -0.54
CA ARG A 271 -18.70 -2.88 -1.03
C ARG A 271 -18.81 -4.36 -0.67
N ILE A 272 -17.74 -5.14 -0.80
CA ILE A 272 -17.71 -6.56 -0.43
C ILE A 272 -18.00 -6.73 1.06
N VAL A 273 -17.36 -5.93 1.92
CA VAL A 273 -17.54 -6.00 3.38
C VAL A 273 -18.92 -5.51 3.81
N ALA A 274 -19.48 -4.48 3.16
CA ALA A 274 -20.86 -4.05 3.40
C ALA A 274 -21.88 -5.16 3.09
N LEU A 275 -21.53 -6.09 2.19
CA LEU A 275 -22.34 -7.25 1.83
C LEU A 275 -22.02 -8.50 2.66
N LYS A 276 -21.29 -8.39 3.78
CA LYS A 276 -20.87 -9.53 4.64
C LYS A 276 -21.98 -10.48 5.08
N HIS A 277 -23.20 -9.97 5.28
CA HIS A 277 -24.35 -10.79 5.66
C HIS A 277 -24.89 -11.65 4.50
N ARG A 278 -24.48 -11.35 3.27
CA ARG A 278 -24.93 -11.99 2.03
C ARG A 278 -23.81 -12.77 1.32
N LEU A 279 -22.58 -12.65 1.80
CA LEU A 279 -21.39 -13.22 1.17
C LEU A 279 -20.56 -14.01 2.18
N PRO A 280 -20.01 -15.17 1.79
CA PRO A 280 -19.12 -15.94 2.64
C PRO A 280 -17.73 -15.26 2.71
N LEU A 281 -17.57 -14.18 3.49
CA LEU A 281 -16.30 -13.44 3.57
C LEU A 281 -15.10 -14.30 3.96
N HIS A 282 -15.30 -15.40 4.69
CA HIS A 282 -14.26 -16.37 5.03
C HIS A 282 -13.58 -16.98 3.79
N ARG A 283 -14.23 -16.94 2.62
CA ARG A 283 -13.69 -17.39 1.33
C ARG A 283 -12.91 -16.29 0.58
N LEU A 284 -12.83 -15.06 1.12
CA LEU A 284 -11.95 -13.98 0.64
C LEU A 284 -10.99 -13.58 1.76
N PRO A 285 -9.97 -14.41 2.07
CA PRO A 285 -9.15 -14.24 3.27
C PRO A 285 -8.47 -12.86 3.34
N GLY A 286 -8.11 -12.25 2.20
CA GLY A 286 -7.53 -10.91 2.12
C GLY A 286 -8.51 -9.74 2.12
N ALA A 287 -9.83 -9.96 2.03
CA ALA A 287 -10.78 -8.85 1.90
C ALA A 287 -10.84 -7.98 3.17
N LEU A 288 -10.82 -8.60 4.36
CA LEU A 288 -10.78 -7.84 5.61
C LEU A 288 -9.44 -7.12 5.84
N HIS A 289 -8.34 -7.69 5.34
CA HIS A 289 -7.04 -7.03 5.34
C HIS A 289 -7.07 -5.79 4.46
N ALA A 290 -7.57 -5.93 3.23
CA ALA A 290 -7.73 -4.84 2.28
C ALA A 290 -8.66 -3.74 2.80
N HIS A 291 -9.72 -4.11 3.52
CA HIS A 291 -10.63 -3.15 4.15
C HIS A 291 -9.93 -2.31 5.23
N LEU A 292 -9.18 -2.94 6.15
CA LEU A 292 -8.41 -2.20 7.16
C LEU A 292 -7.43 -1.23 6.51
N MET A 293 -6.68 -1.69 5.49
CA MET A 293 -5.75 -0.84 4.75
C MET A 293 -6.47 0.31 4.04
N GLY A 294 -7.65 0.04 3.46
CA GLY A 294 -8.48 1.04 2.78
C GLY A 294 -8.95 2.13 3.74
N SER A 295 -9.45 1.75 4.92
CA SER A 295 -9.90 2.71 5.94
C SER A 295 -8.75 3.58 6.45
N LEU A 296 -7.58 3.00 6.73
CA LEU A 296 -6.40 3.75 7.17
C LEU A 296 -5.90 4.71 6.09
N TRP A 297 -5.86 4.24 4.83
CA TRP A 297 -5.49 5.07 3.69
C TRP A 297 -6.46 6.23 3.50
N GLN A 298 -7.78 6.00 3.52
CA GLN A 298 -8.78 7.06 3.42
C GLN A 298 -8.62 8.12 4.53
N ALA A 299 -8.33 7.69 5.76
CA ALA A 299 -8.07 8.60 6.87
C ALA A 299 -6.85 9.50 6.62
N GLU A 300 -5.74 8.95 6.11
CA GLU A 300 -4.54 9.75 5.79
C GLU A 300 -4.77 10.69 4.60
N GLN A 301 -5.53 10.26 3.58
CA GLN A 301 -5.86 11.09 2.44
C GLN A 301 -6.70 12.33 2.83
N ARG A 302 -7.62 12.18 3.79
CA ARG A 302 -8.39 13.29 4.36
C ARG A 302 -7.49 14.31 5.08
N ARG A 303 -6.48 13.84 5.82
CA ARG A 303 -5.51 14.71 6.50
C ARG A 303 -4.66 15.52 5.54
N ASN A 304 -4.29 14.95 4.39
CA ASN A 304 -3.50 15.63 3.37
C ASN A 304 -4.34 16.58 2.49
N GLY A 305 -5.61 16.87 2.84
CA GLY A 305 -6.49 17.76 2.09
C GLY A 305 -6.93 17.20 0.72
N SER A 306 -6.66 15.92 0.44
CA SER A 306 -7.09 15.26 -0.79
C SER A 306 -8.56 14.85 -0.66
N ARG A 307 -9.44 15.45 -1.48
CA ARG A 307 -10.85 15.05 -1.58
C ARG A 307 -10.95 13.71 -2.30
N ILE A 308 -11.08 12.62 -1.55
CA ILE A 308 -11.49 11.32 -2.09
C ILE A 308 -12.94 11.09 -1.68
N PRO A 309 -13.88 10.92 -2.61
CA PRO A 309 -15.28 10.76 -2.24
C PRO A 309 -15.53 9.44 -1.50
N LEU A 310 -16.36 9.52 -0.47
CA LEU A 310 -16.45 8.57 0.62
C LEU A 310 -17.53 7.51 0.34
N MET A 311 -17.26 6.25 0.67
CA MET A 311 -18.33 5.32 1.03
C MET A 311 -18.34 5.18 2.55
N THR A 312 -19.52 5.39 3.13
CA THR A 312 -19.82 5.54 4.56
C THR A 312 -19.16 4.48 5.44
N THR A 313 -18.43 4.95 6.45
CA THR A 313 -18.09 4.23 7.67
C THR A 313 -19.36 3.63 8.28
N MET A 314 -19.66 2.37 7.98
CA MET A 314 -20.71 1.62 8.67
C MET A 314 -20.12 0.36 9.29
N LEU A 315 -19.39 0.53 10.38
CA LEU A 315 -19.34 -0.39 11.53
C LEU A 315 -18.85 0.36 12.78
N SER A 316 -19.51 1.47 13.12
CA SER A 316 -19.56 2.00 14.48
C SER A 316 -21.02 2.39 14.71
N GLY A 317 -21.68 1.73 15.67
CA GLY A 317 -23.00 2.16 16.12
C GLY A 317 -22.89 3.49 16.84
N ASP A 318 -23.94 4.30 16.66
CA ASP A 318 -24.35 5.45 17.47
C ASP A 318 -23.27 6.43 17.93
N GLY A 319 -23.26 7.60 17.29
CA GLY A 319 -22.51 8.77 17.74
C GLY A 319 -22.57 9.89 16.70
N ASP A 320 -23.61 10.71 16.79
CA ASP A 320 -23.62 12.06 16.21
C ASP A 320 -22.53 12.86 16.96
N GLY A 321 -21.46 13.27 16.28
CA GLY A 321 -20.35 13.96 16.92
C GLY A 321 -19.14 14.16 16.02
N ASP A 322 -18.84 15.42 15.73
CA ASP A 322 -17.56 15.91 15.22
C ASP A 322 -16.41 15.40 16.10
N ASP A 323 -15.72 14.34 15.66
CA ASP A 323 -14.31 14.00 15.86
C ASP A 323 -14.15 12.50 15.57
N GLU A 324 -13.63 12.13 14.39
CA GLU A 324 -13.17 10.75 14.16
C GLU A 324 -11.97 10.48 15.07
N GLU A 325 -12.23 10.05 16.30
CA GLU A 325 -11.21 9.78 17.30
C GLU A 325 -10.27 8.68 16.77
N ARG A 326 -8.98 9.00 16.63
CA ARG A 326 -7.96 8.03 16.16
C ARG A 326 -7.99 6.78 17.03
N MET A 327 -7.77 5.63 16.39
CA MET A 327 -7.50 4.39 17.12
C MET A 327 -6.28 4.57 18.00
N THR A 328 -6.34 4.00 19.20
CA THR A 328 -5.15 3.81 20.03
C THR A 328 -4.20 2.82 19.35
N PHE A 329 -2.92 2.87 19.73
CA PHE A 329 -1.94 1.89 19.26
C PHE A 329 -2.36 0.45 19.61
N GLU A 330 -3.00 0.26 20.78
CA GLU A 330 -3.46 -1.06 21.22
C GLU A 330 -4.61 -1.60 20.37
N GLU A 331 -5.58 -0.76 20.02
CA GLU A 331 -6.70 -1.14 19.15
C GLU A 331 -6.20 -1.49 17.74
N LEU A 332 -5.29 -0.69 17.19
CA LEU A 332 -4.67 -0.96 15.90
C LEU A 332 -3.94 -2.31 15.94
N HIS A 333 -3.08 -2.51 16.94
CA HIS A 333 -2.35 -3.76 17.12
C HIS A 333 -3.29 -4.96 17.29
N ALA A 334 -4.32 -4.86 18.13
CA ALA A 334 -5.32 -5.91 18.34
C ALA A 334 -6.07 -6.27 17.05
N LYS A 335 -6.44 -5.27 16.22
CA LYS A 335 -7.06 -5.51 14.90
C LYS A 335 -6.12 -6.28 13.97
N THR A 336 -4.84 -5.94 13.92
CA THR A 336 -3.89 -6.67 13.06
C THR A 336 -3.69 -8.12 13.48
N VAL A 337 -3.69 -8.38 14.80
CA VAL A 337 -3.64 -9.74 15.36
C VAL A 337 -4.91 -10.51 15.02
N ALA A 338 -6.08 -9.91 15.24
CA ALA A 338 -7.38 -10.53 14.96
C ALA A 338 -7.54 -10.89 13.46
N LEU A 339 -7.01 -10.05 12.57
CA LEU A 339 -7.01 -10.30 11.13
C LEU A 339 -5.91 -11.29 10.69
N SER A 340 -5.03 -11.72 11.59
CA SER A 340 -3.96 -12.68 11.30
C SER A 340 -2.97 -12.19 10.24
N PHE A 341 -2.58 -10.90 10.32
CA PHE A 341 -1.44 -10.38 9.57
C PHE A 341 -0.16 -11.16 9.95
N VAL A 342 0.67 -11.39 8.93
CA VAL A 342 1.88 -12.19 8.94
C VAL A 342 3.09 -11.29 8.91
N ALA A 343 4.08 -11.65 9.70
CA ALA A 343 5.36 -10.98 9.82
C ALA A 343 6.47 -12.03 9.73
N SER A 344 7.45 -11.83 8.84
CA SER A 344 8.60 -12.74 8.72
C SER A 344 9.49 -12.65 9.95
N ASP A 345 9.76 -11.42 10.41
CA ASP A 345 10.33 -11.18 11.72
C ASP A 345 9.19 -10.96 12.72
N PRO A 346 9.11 -11.72 13.83
CA PRO A 346 8.01 -11.58 14.78
C PRO A 346 7.92 -10.19 15.41
N ARG A 347 9.01 -9.40 15.44
CA ARG A 347 9.04 -8.03 15.97
C ARG A 347 8.25 -7.05 15.08
N ASP A 348 8.15 -7.35 13.78
CA ASP A 348 7.45 -6.49 12.83
C ASP A 348 5.94 -6.44 13.06
N ARG A 349 5.38 -7.37 13.84
CA ARG A 349 3.99 -7.26 14.33
C ARG A 349 3.73 -5.95 15.09
N VAL A 350 4.79 -5.36 15.64
CA VAL A 350 4.76 -4.09 16.35
C VAL A 350 5.35 -2.99 15.46
N TYR A 351 6.54 -3.22 14.89
CA TYR A 351 7.26 -2.17 14.16
C TYR A 351 6.54 -1.70 12.89
N ALA A 352 5.80 -2.59 12.22
CA ALA A 352 4.98 -2.23 11.08
C ALA A 352 3.78 -1.33 11.42
N LEU A 353 3.52 -1.03 12.69
CA LEU A 353 2.45 -0.13 13.10
C LEU A 353 2.95 1.23 13.57
N LEU A 354 4.25 1.38 13.85
CA LEU A 354 4.83 2.59 14.45
C LEU A 354 4.69 3.84 13.57
N GLY A 355 4.65 3.66 12.24
CA GLY A 355 4.44 4.74 11.29
C GLY A 355 2.98 5.13 11.09
N ILE A 356 2.03 4.46 11.72
CA ILE A 356 0.61 4.80 11.63
C ILE A 356 0.26 5.81 12.74
N PRO A 357 -0.40 6.94 12.42
CA PRO A 357 -0.85 7.89 13.44
C PRO A 357 -1.86 7.22 14.36
N THR A 358 -1.68 7.40 15.67
CA THR A 358 -2.60 6.89 16.69
C THR A 358 -3.05 8.04 17.56
N ARG A 359 -3.90 7.75 18.55
CA ARG A 359 -4.30 8.73 19.57
C ARG A 359 -3.10 9.20 20.40
N GLU A 360 -2.15 8.30 20.62
CA GLU A 360 -0.99 8.54 21.48
C GLU A 360 0.19 9.20 20.76
N THR A 361 0.29 9.06 19.44
CA THR A 361 1.49 9.44 18.71
C THR A 361 1.18 10.08 17.36
N GLU A 362 1.95 11.12 17.04
CA GLU A 362 2.06 11.71 15.71
C GLU A 362 3.46 11.42 15.14
N PRO A 363 3.63 10.36 14.34
CA PRO A 363 4.93 9.98 13.81
C PRO A 363 5.57 11.04 12.88
N ASP A 364 4.79 11.97 12.32
CA ASP A 364 5.32 13.09 11.53
C ASP A 364 6.19 14.05 12.36
N ASP A 365 6.00 14.10 13.68
CA ASP A 365 6.84 14.87 14.62
C ASP A 365 8.13 14.12 15.01
N GLY A 366 8.36 12.94 14.41
CA GLY A 366 9.48 12.06 14.74
C GLY A 366 9.32 11.29 16.06
N VAL A 367 8.13 11.36 16.69
CA VAL A 367 7.82 10.65 17.93
C VAL A 367 7.07 9.36 17.60
N LEU A 368 7.75 8.23 17.77
CA LEU A 368 7.17 6.90 17.62
C LEU A 368 6.65 6.36 18.96
N TYR A 369 5.71 5.41 18.89
CA TYR A 369 5.22 4.73 20.10
C TYR A 369 6.34 3.95 20.81
N LEU A 370 7.23 3.36 20.01
CA LEU A 370 8.49 2.73 20.42
C LEU A 370 9.55 2.96 19.35
N GLU A 371 10.82 2.97 19.75
CA GLU A 371 11.94 2.93 18.81
C GLU A 371 12.15 1.50 18.28
N PRO A 372 12.26 1.31 16.95
CA PRO A 372 12.64 0.03 16.35
C PRO A 372 14.05 -0.36 16.76
N ASP A 373 14.23 -1.61 17.20
CA ASP A 373 15.51 -2.13 17.66
C ASP A 373 15.62 -3.63 17.34
N TYR A 374 16.31 -3.92 16.24
CA TYR A 374 16.56 -5.30 15.83
C TYR A 374 17.70 -5.97 16.62
N GLY A 375 18.33 -5.27 17.58
CA GLY A 375 19.27 -5.86 18.53
C GLY A 375 18.61 -6.61 19.68
N VAL A 376 17.31 -6.42 19.92
CA VAL A 376 16.55 -7.16 20.94
C VAL A 376 15.65 -8.24 20.35
N ASN A 377 15.38 -9.29 21.11
CA ASN A 377 14.42 -10.33 20.74
C ASN A 377 12.96 -9.88 20.94
N LEU A 378 12.01 -10.72 20.50
CA LEU A 378 10.57 -10.44 20.64
C LEU A 378 10.14 -10.16 22.09
N VAL A 379 10.67 -10.89 23.07
CA VAL A 379 10.35 -10.68 24.49
C VAL A 379 10.77 -9.28 24.94
N GLY A 380 11.95 -8.82 24.51
CA GLY A 380 12.42 -7.46 24.76
C GLY A 380 11.46 -6.40 24.20
N VAL A 381 10.92 -6.61 22.98
CA VAL A 381 9.92 -5.71 22.39
C VAL A 381 8.62 -5.70 23.21
N GLN A 382 8.14 -6.86 23.65
CA GLN A 382 6.93 -6.96 24.47
C GLN A 382 7.08 -6.28 25.83
N VAL A 383 8.25 -6.42 26.48
CA VAL A 383 8.56 -5.72 27.73
C VAL A 383 8.52 -4.20 27.52
N ARG A 384 9.13 -3.69 26.45
CA ARG A 384 9.10 -2.26 26.12
C ARG A 384 7.67 -1.76 25.85
N LEU A 385 6.84 -2.54 25.15
CA LEU A 385 5.43 -2.25 24.96
C LEU A 385 4.68 -2.12 26.30
N LEU A 386 4.85 -3.08 27.20
CA LEU A 386 4.20 -3.06 28.53
C LEU A 386 4.66 -1.87 29.37
N GLN A 387 5.94 -1.54 29.34
CA GLN A 387 6.48 -0.36 30.03
C GLN A 387 5.86 0.94 29.47
N LYS A 388 5.80 1.07 28.15
CA LYS A 388 5.18 2.23 27.50
C LYS A 388 3.70 2.35 27.89
N ARG A 389 2.95 1.25 27.86
CA ARG A 389 1.53 1.22 28.29
C ARG A 389 1.36 1.69 29.73
N ARG A 390 2.17 1.18 30.66
CA ARG A 390 2.13 1.58 32.07
C ARG A 390 2.42 3.07 32.26
N MET A 391 3.41 3.60 31.56
CA MET A 391 3.76 5.02 31.60
C MET A 391 2.60 5.90 31.13
N MET A 392 1.99 5.57 29.97
CA MET A 392 0.87 6.34 29.41
C MET A 392 -0.41 6.24 30.27
N ALA A 393 -0.60 5.13 31.00
CA ALA A 393 -1.70 4.99 31.96
C ALA A 393 -1.50 5.88 33.20
N MET A 394 -0.26 5.97 33.70
CA MET A 394 0.09 6.82 34.83
C MET A 394 -0.06 8.31 34.49
N GLU A 395 0.39 8.74 33.30
CA GLU A 395 0.22 10.11 32.82
C GLU A 395 -1.26 10.52 32.74
N ARG A 396 -2.13 9.63 32.24
CA ARG A 396 -3.58 9.85 32.21
C ARG A 396 -4.20 9.95 33.61
N GLY A 397 -3.78 9.10 34.55
CA GLY A 397 -4.23 9.15 35.95
C GLY A 397 -3.86 10.47 36.63
N VAL A 398 -2.62 10.93 36.45
CA VAL A 398 -2.14 12.22 37.00
C VAL A 398 -2.89 13.41 36.40
N LEU A 399 -3.25 13.36 35.11
CA LEU A 399 -4.07 14.41 34.49
C LEU A 399 -5.48 14.45 35.09
N LEU A 400 -6.13 13.30 35.26
CA LEU A 400 -7.47 13.23 35.86
C LEU A 400 -7.49 13.74 37.31
N GLU A 401 -6.45 13.47 38.11
CA GLU A 401 -6.29 14.01 39.46
C GLU A 401 -6.12 15.54 39.47
N LYS A 402 -5.45 16.12 38.47
CA LYS A 402 -5.31 17.58 38.34
C LYS A 402 -6.59 18.30 37.89
N TYR A 403 -7.49 17.61 37.19
CA TYR A 403 -8.79 18.16 36.77
C TYR A 403 -9.90 17.98 37.83
N THR A 404 -9.63 17.18 38.88
CA THR A 404 -10.58 16.92 39.97
C THR A 404 -10.26 17.68 41.26
N GLN A 405 -9.19 18.48 41.25
CA GLN A 405 -8.85 19.51 42.26
C GLN A 405 -9.17 20.89 41.69
#